data_AF-A0A7R9R3G6-F1
#
_entry.id   AF-A0A7R9R3G6-F1
#
_cell.length_a   1.000
_cell.length_b   1.000
_cell.length_c   1.000
_cell.angle_alpha   90.00
_cell.angle_beta   90.00
_cell.angle_gamma   90.00
#
_symmetry.space_group_name_H-M   'P 1'
#
loop_
_entity.id
_entity.type
_entity.pdbx_description
1 polymer ?
#
loop_
_entity_poly.entity_id
_entity_poly.type
_entity_poly.pdbx_seq_one_letter_code
_entity_poly.pdbx_strand_id
1 'polypeptide(L)'
;MRLPFSFVFVLRSTHLLRLLQHQRRYSDIMGAFIFIIVKRFVSLSIVVLIVYYMYAILGMELFSAYDLTNCCKNTSIEQYFAYSPNATLNGYYYLNNFSDIVVSYVTLFELMVVNNWFILMDGYASVTSDWSRLYFMSFYIM
;
A
#
# COMPACT_ATOMS: atom_id res chain seq x y z
N MET A 1 13.57 3.28 25.28
CA MET A 1 12.40 2.79 24.51
C MET A 1 11.66 1.76 25.35
N ARG A 2 10.47 2.07 25.87
CA ARG A 2 9.62 1.07 26.55
C ARG A 2 8.78 0.37 25.49
N LEU A 3 8.96 -0.94 25.31
CA LEU A 3 8.06 -1.73 24.47
C LEU A 3 6.66 -1.65 25.08
N PRO A 4 5.65 -1.15 24.35
CA PRO A 4 4.30 -1.01 24.88
C PRO A 4 3.73 -2.41 25.19
N PHE A 5 2.96 -2.54 26.28
CA PHE A 5 2.34 -3.80 26.71
C PHE A 5 1.57 -4.53 25.58
N SER A 6 1.05 -3.79 24.59
CA SER A 6 0.42 -4.33 23.39
C SER A 6 1.31 -5.27 22.59
N PHE A 7 2.62 -5.00 22.49
CA PHE A 7 3.57 -5.84 21.75
C PHE A 7 3.72 -7.23 22.40
N VAL A 8 3.77 -7.26 23.73
CA VAL A 8 3.85 -8.52 24.50
C VAL A 8 2.59 -9.36 24.30
N PHE A 9 1.41 -8.73 24.21
CA PHE A 9 0.16 -9.43 23.97
C PHE A 9 0.11 -10.07 22.58
N VAL A 10 0.54 -9.34 21.53
CA VAL A 10 0.63 -9.88 20.16
C VAL A 10 1.58 -11.08 20.09
N LEU A 11 2.76 -10.97 20.73
CA LEU A 11 3.71 -12.08 20.81
C LEU A 11 3.11 -13.29 21.54
N ARG A 12 2.32 -13.07 22.60
CA ARG A 12 1.66 -14.15 23.34
C ARG A 12 0.67 -14.93 22.47
N SER A 13 -0.02 -14.26 21.56
CA SER A 13 -0.94 -14.92 20.61
C SER A 13 -0.21 -15.89 19.67
N THR A 14 1.08 -15.67 19.36
CA THR A 14 1.87 -16.59 18.51
C THR A 14 2.09 -17.96 19.17
N HIS A 15 1.95 -18.09 20.49
CA HIS A 15 2.02 -19.39 21.18
C HIS A 15 0.89 -20.34 20.75
N LEU A 16 -0.25 -19.83 20.30
CA LEU A 16 -1.35 -20.65 19.79
C LEU A 16 -0.94 -21.43 18.53
N LEU A 17 0.02 -20.93 17.75
CA LEU A 17 0.56 -21.64 16.58
C LEU A 17 1.28 -22.95 16.97
N ARG A 18 1.82 -23.04 18.19
CA ARG A 18 2.44 -24.29 18.68
C ARG A 18 1.42 -25.43 18.84
N LEU A 19 0.16 -25.11 19.12
CA LEU A 19 -0.90 -26.12 19.20
C LEU A 19 -1.12 -26.80 17.83
N LEU A 20 -0.98 -26.06 16.74
CA LEU A 20 -1.06 -26.59 15.38
C LEU A 20 0.12 -27.51 15.06
N GLN A 21 1.31 -27.24 15.60
CA GLN A 21 2.51 -28.07 15.40
C GLN A 21 2.50 -29.35 16.25
N HIS A 22 1.67 -29.43 17.29
CA HIS A 22 1.60 -30.60 18.17
C HIS A 22 1.02 -31.84 17.46
N GLN A 23 0.16 -31.62 16.46
CA GLN A 23 -0.43 -32.68 15.65
C GLN A 23 0.51 -33.04 14.49
N ARG A 24 0.99 -34.29 14.43
CA ARG A 24 1.94 -34.76 13.39
C ARG A 24 1.52 -34.38 11.97
N ARG A 25 0.24 -34.57 11.63
CA ARG A 25 -0.32 -34.24 10.31
C ARG A 25 -0.18 -32.76 9.94
N TYR A 26 -0.32 -31.84 10.90
CA TYR A 26 -0.18 -30.41 10.67
C TYR A 26 1.28 -29.97 10.69
N SER A 27 2.14 -30.60 11.50
CA SER A 27 3.59 -30.33 11.52
C SER A 27 4.25 -30.66 10.18
N ASP A 28 3.89 -31.80 9.58
CA ASP A 28 4.44 -32.23 8.28
C ASP A 28 4.02 -31.27 7.16
N ILE A 29 2.75 -30.85 7.16
CA ILE A 29 2.22 -29.87 6.19
C ILE A 29 2.88 -28.52 6.41
N MET A 30 2.96 -28.01 7.64
CA MET A 30 3.57 -26.71 7.94
C MET A 30 5.06 -26.69 7.60
N GLY A 31 5.81 -27.75 7.90
CA GLY A 31 7.24 -27.83 7.56
C GLY A 31 7.49 -27.82 6.06
N ALA A 32 6.74 -28.63 5.31
CA ALA A 32 6.81 -28.64 3.84
C ALA A 32 6.33 -27.32 3.22
N PHE A 33 5.21 -26.79 3.71
CA PHE A 33 4.64 -25.50 3.28
C PHE A 33 5.64 -24.37 3.50
N ILE A 34 6.16 -24.20 4.72
CA ILE A 34 7.13 -23.14 5.04
C ILE A 34 8.36 -23.25 4.14
N PHE A 35 8.96 -24.42 3.99
CA PHE A 35 10.20 -24.51 3.22
C PHE A 35 10.00 -24.29 1.72
N ILE A 36 8.95 -24.85 1.13
CA ILE A 36 8.68 -24.79 -0.31
C ILE A 36 8.12 -23.42 -0.69
N ILE A 37 7.14 -22.94 0.07
CA ILE A 37 6.38 -21.74 -0.27
C ILE A 37 7.18 -20.49 0.06
N VAL A 38 7.86 -20.42 1.20
CA VAL A 38 8.66 -19.22 1.54
C VAL A 38 9.71 -18.97 0.45
N LYS A 39 10.41 -19.98 -0.03
CA LYS A 39 11.40 -19.81 -1.11
C LYS A 39 10.78 -19.27 -2.39
N ARG A 40 9.61 -19.78 -2.78
CA ARG A 40 8.91 -19.32 -3.99
C ARG A 40 8.31 -17.92 -3.84
N PHE A 41 7.72 -17.63 -2.68
CA PHE A 41 7.20 -16.31 -2.36
C PHE A 41 8.29 -15.27 -2.31
N VAL A 42 9.46 -15.57 -1.73
CA VAL A 42 10.61 -14.64 -1.73
C VAL A 42 11.01 -14.29 -3.16
N SER A 43 11.11 -15.27 -4.06
CA SER A 43 11.42 -15.00 -5.47
C SER A 43 10.37 -14.12 -6.16
N LEU A 44 9.08 -14.34 -5.91
CA LEU A 44 8.00 -13.53 -6.48
C LEU A 44 7.98 -12.11 -5.89
N SER A 45 8.16 -11.99 -4.58
CA SER A 45 8.25 -10.72 -3.87
C SER A 45 9.39 -9.87 -4.39
N ILE A 46 10.55 -10.44 -4.73
CA ILE A 46 11.66 -9.70 -5.32
C ILE A 46 11.25 -9.08 -6.66
N VAL A 47 10.56 -9.84 -7.53
CA VAL A 47 10.08 -9.33 -8.82
C VAL A 47 9.10 -8.17 -8.61
N VAL A 48 8.14 -8.33 -7.70
CA VAL A 48 7.19 -7.26 -7.34
C VAL A 48 7.91 -6.02 -6.81
N LEU A 49 8.91 -6.18 -5.95
CA LEU A 49 9.69 -5.07 -5.41
C LEU A 49 10.48 -4.32 -6.49
N ILE A 50 10.96 -5.01 -7.52
CA ILE A 50 11.62 -4.37 -8.67
C ILE A 50 10.62 -3.54 -9.47
N VAL A 51 9.42 -4.05 -9.72
CA VAL A 51 8.34 -3.30 -10.37
C VAL A 51 7.98 -2.06 -9.54
N TYR A 52 7.81 -2.22 -8.23
CA TYR A 52 7.53 -1.12 -7.32
C TYR A 52 8.63 -0.06 -7.33
N TYR A 53 9.90 -0.48 -7.37
CA TYR A 53 11.02 0.44 -7.42
C TYR A 53 10.99 1.32 -8.68
N MET A 54 10.75 0.71 -9.85
CA MET A 54 10.66 1.44 -11.12
C MET A 54 9.49 2.44 -11.10
N TYR A 55 8.30 1.98 -10.68
CA TYR A 55 7.12 2.84 -10.61
C TYR A 55 7.23 3.91 -9.54
N ALA A 56 7.88 3.64 -8.40
CA ALA A 56 8.05 4.60 -7.32
C ALA A 56 8.98 5.75 -7.76
N ILE A 57 10.10 5.45 -8.42
CA ILE A 57 10.99 6.50 -8.95
C ILE A 57 10.27 7.34 -10.00
N LEU A 58 9.60 6.69 -10.97
CA LEU A 58 8.82 7.41 -11.98
C LEU A 58 7.71 8.27 -11.34
N GLY A 59 7.03 7.74 -10.34
CA GLY A 59 5.98 8.45 -9.61
C GLY A 59 6.52 9.67 -8.86
N MET A 60 7.67 9.55 -8.19
CA MET A 60 8.30 10.69 -7.52
C MET A 60 8.71 11.78 -8.51
N GLU A 61 9.32 11.44 -9.64
CA GLU A 61 9.72 12.44 -10.65
C GLU A 61 8.52 13.15 -11.29
N LEU A 62 7.42 12.42 -11.54
CA LEU A 62 6.22 12.99 -12.16
C LEU A 62 5.33 13.75 -11.19
N PHE A 63 5.22 13.29 -9.94
CA PHE A 63 4.16 13.70 -9.03
C PHE A 63 4.62 14.36 -7.72
N SER A 64 5.92 14.34 -7.38
CA SER A 64 6.43 14.91 -6.11
C SER A 64 6.14 16.39 -5.91
N ALA A 65 6.01 17.16 -7.00
CA ALA A 65 5.74 18.59 -6.95
C ALA A 65 4.27 18.94 -6.65
N TYR A 66 3.36 17.97 -6.69
CA TYR A 66 1.92 18.20 -6.55
C TYR A 66 1.40 17.73 -5.20
N ASP A 67 0.75 18.64 -4.48
CA ASP A 67 0.06 18.35 -3.22
C ASP A 67 -1.43 18.06 -3.48
N LEU A 68 -1.91 16.96 -2.93
CA LEU A 68 -3.30 16.50 -3.03
C LEU A 68 -4.19 17.06 -1.91
N THR A 69 -3.64 17.82 -0.96
CA THR A 69 -4.41 18.36 0.18
C THR A 69 -5.46 19.37 -0.30
N ASN A 70 -6.76 19.10 -0.06
CA ASN A 70 -7.88 19.93 -0.51
C ASN A 70 -7.89 20.22 -2.03
N CYS A 71 -7.39 19.28 -2.84
CA CYS A 71 -7.41 19.37 -4.29
C CYS A 71 -8.78 18.96 -4.89
N CYS A 72 -8.86 18.89 -6.23
CA CYS A 72 -10.03 18.40 -6.96
C CYS A 72 -11.36 19.14 -6.69
N LYS A 73 -11.34 20.46 -6.46
CA LYS A 73 -12.55 21.23 -6.19
C LYS A 73 -13.57 21.11 -7.32
N ASN A 74 -14.85 20.95 -6.98
CA ASN A 74 -15.97 20.82 -7.93
C ASN A 74 -15.95 19.49 -8.73
N THR A 75 -15.32 18.45 -8.18
CA THR A 75 -15.35 17.09 -8.75
C THR A 75 -16.00 16.11 -7.78
N SER A 76 -16.42 14.93 -8.27
CA SER A 76 -17.01 13.88 -7.43
C SER A 76 -16.05 13.32 -6.37
N ILE A 77 -14.74 13.59 -6.52
CA ILE A 77 -13.69 13.06 -5.64
C ILE A 77 -13.23 14.05 -4.56
N GLU A 78 -13.73 15.29 -4.56
CA GLU A 78 -13.34 16.35 -3.61
C GLU A 78 -13.41 15.89 -2.14
N GLN A 79 -14.47 15.16 -1.77
CA GLN A 79 -14.67 14.64 -0.41
C GLN A 79 -13.57 13.70 0.08
N TYR A 80 -12.85 13.01 -0.82
CA TYR A 80 -11.79 12.07 -0.47
C TYR A 80 -10.45 12.78 -0.19
N PHE A 81 -10.25 13.97 -0.74
CA PHE A 81 -9.05 14.78 -0.57
C PHE A 81 -9.23 15.95 0.40
N ALA A 82 -10.44 16.11 0.96
CA ALA A 82 -10.75 17.12 1.95
C ALA A 82 -9.94 16.92 3.24
N TYR A 83 -9.29 18.00 3.66
CA TYR A 83 -8.56 18.13 4.91
C TYR A 83 -9.00 19.39 5.64
N SER A 84 -9.64 19.23 6.79
CA SER A 84 -9.88 20.32 7.72
C SER A 84 -9.50 19.88 9.14
N PRO A 85 -8.72 20.69 9.88
CA PRO A 85 -8.26 20.32 11.22
C PRO A 85 -9.40 20.22 12.24
N ASN A 86 -10.57 20.81 11.94
CA ASN A 86 -11.73 20.85 12.82
C ASN A 86 -12.94 20.08 12.26
N ALA A 87 -12.81 19.40 11.11
CA ALA A 87 -13.89 18.63 10.53
C ALA A 87 -13.94 17.20 11.11
N THR A 88 -15.15 16.67 11.23
CA THR A 88 -15.41 15.29 11.69
C THR A 88 -15.18 14.24 10.60
N LEU A 89 -15.10 14.66 9.33
CA LEU A 89 -14.95 13.81 8.15
C LEU A 89 -13.82 14.35 7.28
N ASN A 90 -12.66 13.69 7.35
CA ASN A 90 -11.53 13.90 6.43
C ASN A 90 -11.39 12.66 5.55
N GLY A 91 -11.06 12.85 4.28
CA GLY A 91 -10.96 11.74 3.33
C GLY A 91 -9.61 11.02 3.33
N TYR A 92 -8.56 11.62 3.89
CA TYR A 92 -7.21 11.06 4.09
C TYR A 92 -6.45 10.58 2.84
N TYR A 93 -7.06 10.52 1.65
CA TYR A 93 -6.38 10.09 0.42
C TYR A 93 -5.24 11.03 -0.01
N TYR A 94 -5.20 12.27 0.51
CA TYR A 94 -4.07 13.18 0.29
C TYR A 94 -2.74 12.70 0.92
N LEU A 95 -2.80 11.75 1.88
CA LEU A 95 -1.61 11.11 2.44
C LEU A 95 -0.95 10.14 1.46
N ASN A 96 -1.71 9.66 0.48
CA ASN A 96 -1.21 8.79 -0.56
C ASN A 96 -0.56 9.60 -1.67
N ASN A 97 0.67 10.05 -1.42
CA ASN A 97 1.44 10.84 -2.36
C ASN A 97 2.76 10.17 -2.78
N PHE A 98 3.49 10.84 -3.67
CA PHE A 98 4.81 10.43 -4.14
C PHE A 98 5.91 11.40 -3.68
N SER A 99 5.84 11.90 -2.43
CA SER A 99 6.87 12.82 -1.90
C SER A 99 8.19 12.10 -1.61
N ASP A 100 8.10 10.89 -1.07
CA ASP A 100 9.22 10.09 -0.61
C ASP A 100 9.09 8.67 -1.11
N ILE A 101 10.23 7.97 -1.23
CA ILE A 101 10.25 6.59 -1.71
C ILE A 101 9.42 5.66 -0.81
N VAL A 102 9.46 5.85 0.52
CA VAL A 102 8.73 4.99 1.46
C VAL A 102 7.22 5.19 1.33
N VAL A 103 6.77 6.44 1.23
CA VAL A 103 5.35 6.76 1.04
C VAL A 103 4.89 6.25 -0.33
N SER A 104 5.69 6.45 -1.38
CA SER A 104 5.44 5.93 -2.73
C SER A 104 5.27 4.40 -2.76
N TYR A 105 6.01 3.65 -1.93
CA TYR A 105 5.82 2.21 -1.83
C TYR A 105 4.50 1.84 -1.17
N VAL A 106 4.07 2.61 -0.16
CA VAL A 106 2.77 2.41 0.49
C VAL A 106 1.64 2.75 -0.48
N THR A 107 1.75 3.83 -1.26
CA THR A 107 0.74 4.18 -2.26
C THR A 107 0.63 3.14 -3.36
N LEU A 108 1.75 2.65 -3.89
CA LEU A 108 1.76 1.57 -4.88
C LEU A 108 1.21 0.26 -4.30
N PHE A 109 1.44 0.00 -3.01
CA PHE A 109 0.81 -1.13 -2.31
C PHE A 109 -0.71 -0.99 -2.24
N GLU A 110 -1.23 0.19 -1.90
CA GLU A 110 -2.68 0.44 -1.90
C GLU A 110 -3.27 0.34 -3.33
N LEU A 111 -2.55 0.82 -4.34
CA LEU A 111 -2.95 0.69 -5.74
C LEU A 111 -2.95 -0.76 -6.24
N MET A 112 -2.01 -1.61 -5.78
CA MET A 112 -2.00 -3.05 -6.10
C MET A 112 -3.23 -3.78 -5.57
N VAL A 113 -3.83 -3.32 -4.46
CA VAL A 113 -5.07 -3.91 -3.95
C VAL A 113 -6.25 -3.65 -4.89
N VAL A 114 -6.12 -2.70 -5.82
CA VAL A 114 -7.13 -2.30 -6.83
C VAL A 114 -8.40 -1.70 -6.22
N ASN A 115 -8.54 -1.66 -4.90
CA ASN A 115 -9.70 -1.04 -4.28
C ASN A 115 -9.59 0.48 -4.37
N ASN A 116 -10.62 1.15 -4.91
CA ASN A 116 -10.69 2.62 -5.05
C ASN A 116 -9.51 3.28 -5.78
N TRP A 117 -8.75 2.53 -6.58
CA TRP A 117 -7.56 3.03 -7.28
C TRP A 117 -7.84 4.24 -8.20
N PHE A 118 -9.04 4.27 -8.79
CA PHE A 118 -9.49 5.36 -9.66
C PHE A 118 -9.57 6.71 -8.94
N ILE A 119 -9.80 6.73 -7.62
CA ILE A 119 -9.85 7.98 -6.83
C ILE A 119 -8.49 8.67 -6.86
N LEU A 120 -7.40 7.90 -6.71
CA LEU A 120 -6.04 8.43 -6.74
C LEU A 120 -5.65 8.86 -8.16
N MET A 121 -6.04 8.07 -9.17
CA MET A 121 -5.82 8.39 -10.58
C MET A 121 -6.51 9.70 -10.98
N ASP A 122 -7.81 9.83 -10.72
CA ASP A 122 -8.56 11.05 -11.04
C ASP A 122 -8.07 12.24 -10.19
N GLY A 123 -7.61 11.98 -8.96
CA GLY A 123 -6.95 12.97 -8.10
C GLY A 123 -5.75 13.59 -8.79
N TYR A 124 -4.80 12.75 -9.22
CA TYR A 124 -3.61 13.20 -9.95
C TYR A 124 -3.92 13.79 -11.33
N ALA A 125 -4.93 13.27 -12.04
CA ALA A 125 -5.36 13.82 -13.32
C ALA A 125 -5.90 15.25 -13.20
N SER A 126 -6.58 15.56 -12.09
CA SER A 126 -7.12 16.90 -11.85
C SER A 126 -6.06 17.96 -11.57
N VAL A 127 -4.94 17.58 -10.94
CA VAL A 127 -3.87 18.51 -10.54
C VAL A 127 -2.73 18.60 -11.55
N THR A 128 -2.51 17.55 -12.35
CA THR A 128 -1.42 17.48 -13.33
C THR A 128 -1.94 17.64 -14.76
N SER A 129 -2.42 16.56 -15.37
CA SER A 129 -3.04 16.48 -16.69
C SER A 129 -3.71 15.12 -16.86
N ASP A 130 -4.60 14.99 -17.84
CA ASP A 130 -5.24 13.71 -18.17
C ASP A 130 -4.23 12.62 -18.60
N TRP A 131 -3.03 12.99 -19.04
CA TRP A 131 -1.97 12.03 -19.39
C TRP A 131 -1.46 11.23 -18.19
N SER A 132 -1.60 11.74 -16.97
CA SER A 132 -1.24 11.01 -15.75
C SER A 132 -2.04 9.72 -15.57
N ARG A 133 -3.24 9.63 -16.15
CA ARG A 133 -4.07 8.41 -16.13
C ARG A 133 -3.34 7.22 -16.76
N LEU A 134 -2.49 7.45 -17.76
CA LEU A 134 -1.71 6.39 -18.42
C LEU A 134 -0.75 5.71 -17.45
N TYR A 135 -0.14 6.45 -16.52
CA TYR A 135 0.75 5.88 -15.50
C TYR A 135 0.00 4.91 -14.58
N PHE A 136 -1.18 5.31 -14.10
CA PHE A 136 -1.99 4.45 -13.22
C PHE A 136 -2.56 3.23 -13.97
N MET A 137 -3.00 3.42 -15.23
CA MET A 137 -3.47 2.32 -16.07
C MET A 137 -2.35 1.35 -16.44
N SER A 138 -1.14 1.83 -16.71
CA SER A 138 0.01 0.96 -17.00
C SER A 138 0.45 0.16 -15.78
N PHE A 139 0.41 0.76 -14.59
CA PHE A 139 0.67 0.07 -13.33
C PHE A 139 -0.38 -1.01 -13.05
N TYR A 140 -1.66 -0.73 -13.31
CA TYR A 140 -2.75 -1.70 -13.14
C TYR A 140 -2.61 -2.94 -14.03
N ILE A 141 -2.08 -2.78 -15.24
CA ILE A 141 -1.92 -3.88 -16.21
C ILE A 141 -0.69 -4.76 -15.91
N MET A 142 0.35 -4.20 -15.28
CA MET A 142 1.59 -4.90 -14.94
C MET A 142 1.44 -5.84 -13.75
#